data_AF-S6IU16-F1
#
_entry.id   AF-S6IU16-F1
#
_cell.length_a   1.000
_cell.length_b   1.000
_cell.length_c   1.000
_cell.angle_alpha   90.00
_cell.angle_beta   90.00
_cell.angle_gamma   90.00
#
_symmetry.space_group_name_H-M   'P 1'
#
loop_
_entity.id
_entity.type
_entity.pdbx_description
1 polymer ?
#
loop_
_entity_poly.entity_id
_entity_poly.type
_entity_poly.pdbx_seq_one_letter_code
_entity_poly.pdbx_strand_id
1 'polypeptide(L)'
;MSNIQANAQGHYENGQRSPADYLSLIHAAGFDVQYIITGMRRPLANTKLSDHEYVVIKNFRLNDPDDRDAIERIVTSLAVSVRNGADDRA
;
A
#
# COMPACT_ATOMS: atom_id res chain seq x y z
N MET A 1 27.50 1.20 3.44
CA MET A 1 27.58 0.23 2.33
C MET A 1 27.10 -1.12 2.84
N SER A 2 25.92 -1.57 2.42
CA SER A 2 25.26 -2.79 2.91
C SER A 2 25.94 -4.03 2.36
N ASN A 3 26.69 -4.72 3.22
CA ASN A 3 27.46 -5.90 2.85
C ASN A 3 26.57 -7.15 2.90
N ILE A 4 25.63 -7.28 1.95
CA ILE A 4 24.92 -8.54 1.72
C ILE A 4 25.95 -9.45 1.05
N GLN A 5 26.52 -10.36 1.83
CA GLN A 5 27.48 -11.33 1.32
C GLN A 5 26.81 -12.13 0.19
N ALA A 6 27.56 -12.49 -0.85
CA ALA A 6 27.05 -13.22 -2.02
C ALA A 6 26.26 -14.50 -1.64
N ASN A 7 26.53 -15.07 -0.45
CA ASN A 7 25.91 -16.29 0.06
C ASN A 7 24.73 -16.04 1.01
N ALA A 8 24.34 -14.79 1.27
CA ALA A 8 23.29 -14.46 2.24
C ALA A 8 21.96 -15.13 1.90
N GLN A 9 21.62 -15.22 0.61
CA GLN A 9 20.41 -15.88 0.14
C GLN A 9 20.40 -17.38 0.49
N GLY A 10 21.50 -18.08 0.23
CA GLY A 10 21.64 -19.49 0.58
C GLY A 10 21.50 -19.74 2.07
N HIS A 11 22.00 -18.81 2.91
CA HIS A 11 21.84 -18.88 4.36
C HIS A 11 20.40 -18.60 4.83
N TYR A 12 19.61 -17.82 4.07
CA TYR A 12 18.18 -17.65 4.36
C TYR A 12 17.40 -18.92 4.02
N GLU A 13 17.66 -19.48 2.84
CA GLU A 13 16.94 -20.65 2.32
C GLU A 13 17.22 -21.93 3.12
N ASN A 14 18.43 -22.08 3.65
CA ASN A 14 18.80 -23.21 4.49
C ASN A 14 18.57 -22.99 6.00
N GLY A 15 17.98 -21.84 6.38
CA GLY A 15 17.63 -21.52 7.76
C GLY A 15 18.81 -21.15 8.68
N GLN A 16 20.04 -21.05 8.17
CA GLN A 16 21.21 -20.66 8.97
C GLN A 16 21.20 -19.19 9.39
N ARG A 17 20.41 -18.35 8.70
CA ARG A 17 20.27 -16.92 8.97
C ARG A 17 18.83 -16.47 8.73
N SER A 18 18.33 -15.57 9.58
CA SER A 18 17.06 -14.88 9.33
C SER A 18 17.28 -13.64 8.44
N PRO A 19 16.38 -13.36 7.47
CA PRO A 19 16.44 -12.15 6.67
C PRO A 19 15.97 -10.90 7.43
N ALA A 20 15.61 -10.99 8.72
CA ALA A 20 15.01 -9.89 9.49
C ALA A 20 15.78 -8.56 9.43
N ASP A 21 17.11 -8.58 9.58
CA ASP A 21 17.93 -7.36 9.51
C ASP A 21 17.90 -6.74 8.11
N TYR A 22 17.99 -7.59 7.08
CA TYR A 22 17.91 -7.16 5.68
C TYR A 22 16.53 -6.57 5.35
N LEU A 23 15.46 -7.23 5.79
CA LEU A 23 14.08 -6.75 5.63
C LEU A 23 13.87 -5.42 6.36
N SER A 24 14.48 -5.23 7.53
CA SER A 24 14.43 -3.96 8.27
C SER A 24 15.14 -2.83 7.53
N LEU A 25 16.30 -3.11 6.91
CA LEU A 25 17.04 -2.12 6.12
C LEU A 25 16.26 -1.67 4.88
N ILE A 26 15.67 -2.62 4.13
CA ILE A 26 14.87 -2.25 2.96
C ILE A 26 13.55 -1.57 3.37
N HIS A 27 12.96 -1.94 4.51
CA HIS A 27 11.82 -1.20 5.05
C HIS A 27 12.18 0.27 5.32
N ALA A 28 13.31 0.52 5.98
CA ALA A 28 13.81 1.87 6.24
C ALA A 28 14.14 2.64 4.95
N ALA A 29 14.52 1.94 3.88
CA ALA A 29 14.70 2.51 2.54
C ALA A 29 13.38 2.74 1.78
N GLY A 30 12.21 2.48 2.39
CA GLY A 30 10.89 2.77 1.82
C GLY A 30 10.26 1.61 1.05
N PHE A 31 10.87 0.43 1.04
CA PHE A 31 10.28 -0.74 0.38
C PHE A 31 9.13 -1.33 1.20
N ASP A 32 8.09 -1.80 0.51
CA ASP A 32 6.96 -2.52 1.09
C ASP A 32 7.34 -3.97 1.39
N VAL A 33 7.90 -4.20 2.59
CA VAL A 33 8.31 -5.53 3.06
C VAL A 33 7.13 -6.51 3.12
N GLN A 34 5.92 -6.04 3.44
CA GLN A 34 4.73 -6.91 3.45
C GLN A 34 4.48 -7.48 2.05
N TYR A 35 4.55 -6.63 1.03
CA TYR A 35 4.42 -7.07 -0.36
C TYR A 35 5.54 -8.03 -0.77
N ILE A 36 6.79 -7.75 -0.39
CA ILE A 36 7.93 -8.60 -0.72
C ILE A 36 7.75 -10.02 -0.18
N ILE A 37 7.19 -10.16 1.02
CA ILE A 37 7.04 -11.47 1.68
C ILE A 37 5.75 -12.18 1.25
N THR A 38 4.66 -11.44 1.09
CA THR A 38 3.31 -12.03 0.95
C THR A 38 2.70 -11.86 -0.45
N GLY A 39 3.30 -11.05 -1.31
CA GLY A 39 2.73 -10.64 -2.59
C GLY A 39 1.52 -9.69 -2.46
N MET A 40 1.06 -9.39 -1.25
CA MET A 40 -0.05 -8.48 -1.00
C MET A 40 0.48 -7.09 -0.70
N ARG A 41 0.05 -6.09 -1.48
CA ARG A 41 0.41 -4.69 -1.26
C ARG A 41 -0.09 -4.29 0.12
N ARG A 42 0.70 -3.50 0.86
CA ARG A 42 0.14 -2.76 1.99
C ARG A 42 -1.04 -1.93 1.48
N PRO A 43 -2.22 -2.04 2.12
CA PRO A 43 -3.26 -1.06 1.91
C PRO A 43 -2.65 0.33 2.12
N LEU A 44 -3.06 1.32 1.32
CA LEU A 44 -2.56 2.70 1.36
C LEU A 44 -2.59 3.34 2.77
N ALA A 45 -3.33 2.75 3.71
CA ALA A 45 -3.50 3.20 5.07
C ALA A 45 -2.53 2.49 6.04
N ASN A 46 -1.27 2.94 6.07
CA ASN A 46 -0.50 2.86 7.33
C ASN A 46 -0.73 4.11 8.21
N THR A 47 -1.57 5.05 7.76
CA THR A 47 -2.29 6.00 8.60
C THR A 47 -3.58 5.33 9.08
N LYS A 48 -3.80 5.33 10.39
CA LYS A 48 -5.11 5.01 10.96
C LYS A 48 -6.14 5.86 10.24
N LEU A 49 -7.14 5.23 9.62
CA LEU A 49 -8.28 5.95 9.05
C LEU A 49 -8.87 6.84 10.13
N SER A 50 -9.17 8.09 9.80
CA SER A 50 -10.04 8.92 10.62
C SER A 50 -11.40 8.24 10.79
N ASP A 51 -12.13 8.60 11.85
CA ASP A 51 -13.46 8.02 12.09
C ASP A 51 -14.41 8.25 10.90
N HIS A 52 -14.25 9.38 10.20
CA HIS A 52 -15.01 9.69 8.99
C HIS A 52 -14.65 8.76 7.82
N GLU A 53 -13.36 8.59 7.52
CA GLU A 53 -12.91 7.66 6.45
C GLU A 53 -13.33 6.22 6.76
N TYR A 54 -13.29 5.82 8.02
CA TYR A 54 -13.75 4.50 8.45
C TYR A 54 -15.23 4.28 8.14
N VAL A 55 -16.10 5.24 8.47
CA VAL A 55 -17.54 5.13 8.19
C VAL A 55 -17.81 5.04 6.68
N VAL A 56 -17.12 5.86 5.87
CA VAL A 56 -17.23 5.82 4.41
C VAL A 56 -16.87 4.44 3.87
N ILE A 57 -15.70 3.92 4.25
CA ILE A 57 -15.22 2.61 3.79
C ILE A 57 -16.11 1.47 4.29
N LYS A 58 -16.58 1.55 5.53
CA LYS A 58 -17.51 0.57 6.10
C LYS A 58 -18.80 0.50 5.29
N ASN A 59 -19.44 1.63 5.03
CA ASN A 59 -20.69 1.68 4.28
C ASN A 59 -20.51 1.22 2.83
N PHE A 60 -19.44 1.67 2.18
CA PHE A 60 -19.10 1.23 0.82
C PHE A 60 -19.00 -0.30 0.72
N ARG A 61 -18.33 -0.94 1.68
CA ARG A 61 -18.20 -2.42 1.73
C ARG A 61 -19.49 -3.17 2.06
N LEU A 62 -20.55 -2.49 2.49
CA LEU A 62 -21.85 -3.10 2.77
C LEU A 62 -22.83 -2.98 1.59
N ASN A 63 -22.62 -2.03 0.67
CA ASN A 63 -23.46 -1.87 -0.51
C ASN A 63 -23.36 -3.08 -1.46
N ASP A 64 -24.36 -3.28 -2.32
CA ASP A 64 -24.26 -4.25 -3.40
C ASP A 64 -23.28 -3.78 -4.51
N PRO A 65 -22.91 -4.66 -5.47
CA PRO A 65 -21.95 -4.32 -6.50
C PRO A 65 -22.35 -3.13 -7.39
N ASP A 66 -23.63 -2.98 -7.74
CA ASP A 66 -24.08 -1.92 -8.66
C ASP A 66 -23.96 -0.54 -7.99
N ASP A 67 -24.33 -0.47 -6.70
CA ASP A 67 -24.17 0.73 -5.88
C ASP A 67 -22.69 1.09 -5.65
N ARG A 68 -21.81 0.10 -5.49
CA ARG A 68 -20.36 0.33 -5.38
C ARG A 68 -19.79 0.90 -6.68
N ASP A 69 -20.16 0.33 -7.83
CA ASP A 69 -19.73 0.79 -9.14
C ASP A 69 -20.16 2.25 -9.39
N ALA A 70 -21.37 2.61 -8.98
CA ALA A 70 -21.85 3.99 -9.06
C ALA A 70 -21.02 4.95 -8.19
N ILE A 71 -20.74 4.56 -6.93
CA ILE A 71 -19.91 5.35 -6.02
C ILE A 71 -18.50 5.53 -6.58
N GLU A 72 -17.88 4.47 -7.10
CA GLU A 72 -16.53 4.52 -7.69
C GLU A 72 -16.46 5.49 -8.87
N ARG A 73 -17.46 5.47 -9.77
CA ARG A 73 -17.54 6.41 -10.90
C ARG A 73 -17.62 7.86 -10.44
N ILE A 74 -18.45 8.14 -9.43
CA ILE A 74 -18.61 9.50 -8.88
C ILE A 74 -17.31 9.98 -8.26
N VAL A 75 -16.70 9.18 -7.38
CA VAL A 75 -15.44 9.53 -6.70
C VAL A 75 -14.32 9.75 -7.72
N THR A 76 -14.23 8.89 -8.74
CA THR A 76 -13.23 9.03 -9.81
C THR A 76 -13.44 10.31 -10.63
N SER A 77 -14.69 10.60 -11.02
CA SER A 77 -15.02 11.81 -11.78
C SER A 77 -14.69 13.09 -11.02
N LEU A 78 -15.01 13.13 -9.73
CA LEU A 78 -14.68 14.27 -8.86
C LEU A 78 -13.16 14.43 -8.70
N ALA A 79 -12.42 13.34 -8.51
CA ALA A 79 -10.96 13.39 -8.38
C ALA A 79 -10.29 13.92 -9.66
N VAL A 80 -10.77 13.51 -10.84
CA VAL A 80 -10.27 14.00 -12.13
C VAL A 80 -10.60 15.49 -12.30
N SER A 81 -11.82 15.90 -11.96
CA SER A 81 -12.25 17.31 -12.09
C SER A 81 -11.44 18.25 -11.20
N VAL A 82 -11.13 17.84 -9.96
CA VAL A 82 -10.28 18.59 -9.03
C VAL A 82 -8.87 18.78 -9.59
N ARG A 83 -8.30 17.73 -10.20
CA ARG A 83 -6.96 17.81 -10.82
C ARG A 83 -6.95 18.80 -11.99
N ASN A 84 -7.93 18.72 -12.88
CA ASN A 84 -8.00 19.61 -14.04
C ASN A 84 -8.20 21.08 -13.64
N GLY A 85 -9.02 21.35 -12.62
CA GLY A 85 -9.20 22.72 -12.11
C GLY A 85 -7.98 23.29 -11.36
N ALA A 86 -7.02 22.46 -10.96
CA ALA A 86 -5.75 22.89 -10.38
C ALA A 86 -4.71 23.22 -11.47
N ASP A 87 -4.70 22.49 -12.58
CA ASP A 87 -3.84 22.77 -13.74
C ASP A 87 -4.26 24.07 -14.47
N ASP A 88 -5.55 24.39 -14.51
CA ASP A 88 -6.06 25.64 -15.13
C ASP A 88 -5.70 26.93 -14.33
N ARG A 89 -5.09 26.80 -13.14
CA ARG A 89 -4.72 27.92 -12.26
C ARG A 89 -3.20 28.15 -12.15
N ALA A 90 -2.40 27.45 -12.94
CA ALA A 90 -0.94 27.60 -13.03
C ALA A 90 -0.52 28.36 -14.29
#